data_AF-A0A8X6YYX4-F1
#
_entry.id   AF-A0A8X6YYX4-F1
#
_cell.length_a   1.000
_cell.length_b   1.000
_cell.length_c   1.000
_cell.angle_alpha   90.00
_cell.angle_beta   90.00
_cell.angle_gamma   90.00
#
_symmetry.space_group_name_H-M   'P 1'
#
loop_
_entity.id
_entity.type
_entity.pdbx_description
1 polymer ?
#
loop_
_entity_poly.entity_id
_entity_poly.type
_entity_poly.pdbx_seq_one_letter_code
_entity_poly.pdbx_strand_id
1 'polypeptide(L)'
;MREIVHVQAGQCGNQIGAKFWEVISDEHGIDPTGTYHGDSDLQLERINVYYNEAWGKCSKYVPRAILLDLEPGTMDSIRSSAFGQLFRPDNFIFVAAIFRGQMSMKEVDEQMSNIQNKNSSYFVEWIPNNVKTAVCDISPRGLKMAATFIGNNTAIQEIFKRISGQFTAMFRRKAFLHWYTGEGMDEMEFTEAESNMNDLVSEYQQYQEASVDDEGDFEEEEVVDEGV
;
A
#
# COMPACT_ATOMS: atom_id res chain seq x y z
N MET A 1 -7.62 15.58 6.81
CA MET A 1 -6.88 14.31 6.92
C MET A 1 -5.40 14.65 7.07
N ARG A 2 -4.81 14.50 8.26
CA ARG A 2 -3.48 15.10 8.51
C ARG A 2 -2.45 14.14 9.14
N GLU A 3 -2.86 12.94 9.53
CA GLU A 3 -2.07 12.03 10.37
C GLU A 3 -2.29 10.59 9.89
N ILE A 4 -1.23 9.80 9.82
CA ILE A 4 -1.22 8.40 9.41
C ILE A 4 -0.74 7.58 10.58
N VAL A 5 -1.44 6.48 10.85
CA VAL A 5 -0.98 5.45 11.78
C VAL A 5 -0.44 4.28 10.97
N HIS A 6 0.86 4.03 11.10
CA HIS A 6 1.53 2.87 10.52
C HIS A 6 1.20 1.63 11.34
N VAL A 7 0.93 0.48 10.72
CA VAL A 7 0.76 -0.79 11.42
C VAL A 7 1.75 -1.80 10.84
N GLN A 8 2.47 -2.49 11.71
CA GLN A 8 3.41 -3.55 11.36
C GLN A 8 3.06 -4.82 12.14
N ALA A 9 2.94 -5.95 11.46
CA ALA A 9 2.48 -7.20 12.06
C ALA A 9 3.38 -8.38 11.71
N GLY A 10 3.63 -9.24 12.70
CA GLY A 10 4.50 -10.41 12.62
C GLY A 10 5.98 -10.05 12.49
N GLN A 11 6.82 -11.09 12.49
CA GLN A 11 8.26 -10.94 12.38
C GLN A 11 8.69 -10.13 11.15
N CYS A 12 8.13 -10.44 9.97
CA CYS A 12 8.45 -9.73 8.73
C CYS A 12 8.02 -8.26 8.80
N GLY A 13 6.77 -8.00 9.19
CA GLY A 13 6.23 -6.64 9.31
C GLY A 13 7.05 -5.78 10.26
N ASN A 14 7.45 -6.34 11.42
CA ASN A 14 8.24 -5.62 12.40
C ASN A 14 9.64 -5.26 11.90
N GLN A 15 10.29 -6.15 11.14
CA GLN A 15 11.62 -5.89 10.57
C GLN A 15 11.58 -4.81 9.48
N ILE A 16 10.62 -4.90 8.55
CA ILE A 16 10.50 -3.89 7.48
C ILE A 16 10.04 -2.55 8.04
N GLY A 17 9.13 -2.55 9.02
CA GLY A 17 8.64 -1.36 9.68
C GLY A 17 9.73 -0.63 10.46
N ALA A 18 10.59 -1.37 11.17
CA ALA A 18 11.76 -0.79 11.83
C ALA A 18 12.68 -0.08 10.82
N LYS A 19 12.96 -0.70 9.67
CA LYS A 19 13.76 -0.07 8.61
C LYS A 19 13.09 1.12 7.96
N PHE A 20 11.77 1.06 7.78
CA PHE A 20 10.99 2.21 7.33
C PHE A 20 11.21 3.41 8.26
N TRP A 21 11.02 3.23 9.57
CA TRP A 21 11.20 4.30 10.57
C TRP A 21 12.62 4.83 10.65
N GLU A 22 13.65 3.97 10.53
CA GLU A 22 15.04 4.40 10.45
C GLU A 22 15.27 5.35 9.25
N VAL A 23 14.77 4.97 8.07
CA VAL A 23 14.95 5.74 6.83
C VAL A 23 14.22 7.07 6.89
N ILE A 24 12.94 7.08 7.27
CA ILE A 24 12.17 8.34 7.30
C ILE A 24 12.60 9.27 8.43
N SER A 25 13.08 8.74 9.56
CA SER A 25 13.61 9.59 10.64
C SER A 25 14.90 10.29 10.20
N ASP A 26 15.77 9.61 9.47
CA ASP A 26 16.96 10.21 8.87
C ASP A 26 16.61 11.29 7.83
N GLU A 27 15.61 11.03 6.98
CA GLU A 27 15.11 12.03 6.01
C GLU A 27 14.53 13.28 6.68
N HIS A 28 13.87 13.12 7.83
CA HIS A 28 13.30 14.20 8.64
C HIS A 28 14.30 14.80 9.66
N GLY A 29 15.55 14.33 9.70
CA GLY A 29 16.56 14.83 10.64
C GLY A 29 16.24 14.55 12.11
N ILE A 30 15.47 13.49 12.40
CA ILE A 30 15.09 13.09 13.76
C ILE A 30 16.05 12.00 14.23
N ASP A 31 16.68 12.22 15.39
CA ASP A 31 17.56 11.25 16.00
C ASP A 31 16.78 10.10 16.69
N PRO A 32 17.46 9.02 17.13
CA PRO A 32 16.81 7.95 17.89
C PRO A 32 16.20 8.37 19.23
N THR A 33 16.54 9.57 19.75
CA THR A 33 15.97 10.12 20.98
C THR A 33 14.66 10.88 20.73
N GLY A 34 14.31 11.12 19.46
CA GLY A 34 13.17 11.89 18.99
C GLY A 34 13.44 13.40 18.88
N THR A 35 14.69 13.83 18.98
CA THR A 35 15.10 15.24 18.88
C THR A 35 15.43 15.59 17.43
N TYR A 36 14.95 16.74 16.97
CA TYR A 36 15.23 17.24 15.63
C TYR A 36 16.60 17.93 15.56
N HIS A 37 17.43 17.48 14.61
CA HIS A 37 18.74 18.02 14.28
C HIS A 37 18.87 18.33 12.77
N GLY A 38 17.74 18.48 12.09
CA GLY A 38 17.71 18.76 10.66
C GLY A 38 18.15 20.19 10.29
N ASP A 39 18.38 20.38 9.00
CA ASP A 39 18.96 21.58 8.40
C ASP A 39 17.98 22.32 7.47
N SER A 40 16.77 21.81 7.28
CA SER A 40 15.79 22.33 6.33
C SER A 40 14.38 22.41 6.94
N ASP A 41 13.73 23.57 6.81
CA ASP A 41 12.35 23.79 7.30
C ASP A 41 11.32 22.85 6.62
N LEU A 42 11.62 22.36 5.41
CA LEU A 42 10.77 21.39 4.69
C LEU A 42 10.67 20.04 5.42
N GLN A 43 11.67 19.68 6.24
CA GLN A 43 11.65 18.45 7.02
C GLN A 43 10.58 18.50 8.12
N LEU A 44 10.21 19.69 8.60
CA LEU A 44 9.21 19.86 9.67
C LEU A 44 7.80 20.17 9.14
N GLU A 45 7.66 20.64 7.90
CA GLU A 45 6.38 21.14 7.36
C GLU A 45 5.23 20.12 7.48
N ARG A 46 5.52 18.84 7.27
CA ARG A 46 4.54 17.74 7.33
C ARG A 46 4.96 16.60 8.25
N ILE A 47 5.84 16.87 9.21
CA ILE A 47 6.29 15.86 10.19
C ILE A 47 5.13 15.27 11.00
N ASN A 48 4.08 16.07 11.20
CA ASN A 48 2.88 15.71 11.95
C ASN A 48 2.09 14.55 11.30
N VAL A 49 2.38 14.20 10.04
CA VAL A 49 1.76 13.07 9.34
C VAL A 49 2.13 11.76 10.00
N TYR A 50 3.42 11.52 10.20
CA TYR A 50 3.94 10.26 10.76
C TYR A 50 4.34 10.38 12.23
N TYR A 51 4.58 11.59 12.73
CA TYR A 51 5.02 11.81 14.10
C TYR A 51 3.99 12.61 14.90
N ASN A 52 3.95 12.34 16.20
CA ASN A 52 3.34 13.20 17.20
C ASN A 52 4.39 14.16 17.74
N GLU A 53 4.05 15.44 17.87
CA GLU A 53 4.89 16.40 18.57
C GLU A 53 4.52 16.41 20.07
N ALA A 54 5.46 16.02 20.93
CA ALA A 54 5.26 16.03 22.37
C ALA A 54 5.56 17.43 22.94
N TRP A 55 4.61 18.00 23.67
CA TRP A 55 4.73 19.35 24.22
C TRP A 55 5.69 19.40 25.42
N GLY A 56 6.78 20.17 25.31
CA GLY A 56 7.79 20.32 26.35
C GLY A 56 8.96 21.25 25.96
N LYS A 57 9.96 21.42 26.84
CA LYS A 57 11.14 22.29 26.63
C LYS A 57 12.05 21.87 25.46
N CYS A 58 11.80 20.72 24.84
CA CYS A 58 12.50 20.20 23.66
C CYS A 58 11.42 19.60 22.74
N SER A 59 11.35 20.03 21.48
CA SER A 59 10.42 19.48 20.48
C SER A 59 10.79 18.02 20.19
N LYS A 60 10.09 17.09 20.85
CA LYS A 60 10.31 15.66 20.70
C LYS A 60 9.25 15.06 19.78
N TYR A 61 9.68 14.32 18.76
CA TYR A 61 8.83 13.67 17.76
C TYR A 61 8.73 12.17 18.02
N VAL A 62 7.50 11.64 18.04
CA VAL A 62 7.22 10.23 18.35
C VAL A 62 6.46 9.58 17.18
N PRO A 63 6.97 8.50 16.57
CA PRO A 63 6.29 7.76 15.50
C PRO A 63 4.85 7.34 15.83
N ARG A 64 3.96 7.45 14.86
CA ARG A 64 2.58 6.95 14.89
C ARG A 64 2.55 5.53 14.32
N ALA A 65 3.02 4.56 15.10
CA ALA A 65 3.09 3.15 14.69
C ALA A 65 2.40 2.19 15.68
N ILE A 66 1.80 1.13 15.16
CA ILE A 66 1.22 -0.01 15.90
C ILE A 66 1.99 -1.26 15.50
N LEU A 67 2.45 -2.05 16.48
CA LEU A 67 3.17 -3.30 16.25
C LEU A 67 2.31 -4.49 16.75
N LEU A 68 2.18 -5.56 15.96
CA LEU A 68 1.42 -6.78 16.28
C LEU A 68 2.31 -8.03 16.10
N ASP A 69 2.21 -9.03 16.97
CA ASP A 69 2.89 -10.32 16.80
C ASP A 69 2.18 -11.44 17.60
N LEU A 70 2.29 -12.69 17.16
CA LEU A 70 1.70 -13.88 17.82
C LEU A 70 2.74 -14.69 18.64
N GLU A 71 4.04 -14.35 18.58
CA GLU A 71 5.07 -14.92 19.44
C GLU A 71 5.12 -14.25 20.84
N PRO A 72 5.23 -15.00 21.97
CA PRO A 72 5.14 -14.45 23.33
C PRO A 72 6.33 -13.57 23.76
N GLY A 73 7.37 -13.44 22.93
CA GLY A 73 8.56 -12.64 23.22
C GLY A 73 8.36 -11.12 23.05
N THR A 74 7.23 -10.68 22.51
CA THR A 74 7.10 -9.32 21.93
C THR A 74 5.92 -8.52 22.49
N MET A 75 5.22 -9.00 23.53
CA MET A 75 3.86 -8.56 23.87
C MET A 75 3.64 -7.71 25.15
N ASP A 76 4.67 -7.25 25.87
CA ASP A 76 4.48 -6.42 27.09
C ASP A 76 4.13 -4.93 26.87
N SER A 77 3.93 -4.47 25.62
CA SER A 77 3.82 -3.02 25.34
C SER A 77 2.53 -2.53 24.67
N ILE A 78 1.61 -3.40 24.22
CA ILE A 78 0.64 -2.94 23.20
C ILE A 78 -0.78 -3.49 23.39
N ARG A 79 -1.31 -3.49 24.62
CA ARG A 79 -2.72 -3.85 24.83
C ARG A 79 -3.46 -2.88 25.74
N SER A 80 -4.23 -1.98 25.13
CA SER A 80 -5.68 -1.90 25.34
C SER A 80 -6.29 -0.81 24.47
N SER A 81 -6.93 -1.20 23.37
CA SER A 81 -7.80 -0.35 22.54
C SER A 81 -9.21 -0.93 22.50
N ALA A 82 -10.18 -0.18 21.98
CA ALA A 82 -11.43 -0.73 21.46
C ALA A 82 -12.07 0.21 20.40
N PHE A 83 -12.29 -0.35 19.19
CA PHE A 83 -13.19 0.04 18.06
C PHE A 83 -12.96 1.38 17.34
N GLY A 84 -12.98 1.47 16.00
CA GLY A 84 -13.45 0.54 14.98
C GLY A 84 -14.56 1.18 14.16
N GLN A 85 -14.28 1.42 12.87
CA GLN A 85 -15.15 1.89 11.77
C GLN A 85 -15.21 3.40 11.51
N LEU A 86 -14.59 3.86 10.40
CA LEU A 86 -15.23 4.59 9.29
C LEU A 86 -14.16 5.06 8.29
N PHE A 87 -14.01 4.37 7.16
CA PHE A 87 -13.31 4.91 5.99
C PHE A 87 -14.36 5.38 4.97
N ARG A 88 -14.17 6.58 4.42
CA ARG A 88 -14.92 7.07 3.26
C ARG A 88 -14.13 6.73 1.98
N PRO A 89 -14.80 6.21 0.95
CA PRO A 89 -14.19 5.96 -0.35
C PRO A 89 -14.03 7.30 -1.07
N ASP A 90 -12.84 7.52 -1.65
CA ASP A 90 -12.57 8.36 -2.83
C ASP A 90 -11.06 8.57 -2.93
N ASN A 91 -10.35 7.59 -3.52
CA ASN A 91 -9.01 7.74 -4.09
C ASN A 91 -8.80 6.60 -5.08
N PHE A 92 -9.34 6.76 -6.29
CA PHE A 92 -9.14 5.86 -7.41
C PHE A 92 -7.66 5.90 -7.85
N ILE A 93 -6.96 4.76 -7.83
CA ILE A 93 -5.55 4.69 -8.24
C ILE A 93 -5.43 4.35 -9.71
N PHE A 94 -4.80 5.29 -10.40
CA PHE A 94 -4.05 5.12 -11.63
C PHE A 94 -2.56 5.42 -11.38
N VAL A 95 -1.69 5.01 -12.30
CA VAL A 95 -0.22 5.04 -12.17
C VAL A 95 0.31 6.35 -11.56
N ALA A 96 1.06 6.26 -10.47
CA ALA A 96 1.73 7.40 -9.83
C ALA A 96 3.26 7.25 -9.93
N ALA A 97 3.93 8.25 -10.50
CA ALA A 97 5.38 8.33 -10.58
C ALA A 97 5.88 9.49 -9.70
N ILE A 98 6.65 9.16 -8.67
CA ILE A 98 7.21 10.13 -7.72
C ILE A 98 8.71 10.23 -7.98
N PHE A 99 9.16 11.36 -8.49
CA PHE A 99 10.56 11.66 -8.72
C PHE A 99 11.12 12.45 -7.53
N ARG A 100 12.33 12.11 -7.11
CA ARG A 100 13.04 12.77 -6.01
C ARG A 100 14.40 13.25 -6.46
N GLY A 101 14.70 14.52 -6.18
CA GLY A 101 15.97 15.18 -6.49
C GLY A 101 15.83 16.36 -7.44
N GLN A 102 16.93 17.11 -7.61
CA GLN A 102 16.97 18.32 -8.43
C GLN A 102 16.83 17.98 -9.92
N MET A 103 15.66 18.23 -10.49
CA MET A 103 15.37 17.96 -11.90
C MET A 103 14.38 18.97 -12.49
N SER A 104 14.41 19.12 -13.82
CA SER A 104 13.45 19.98 -14.51
C SER A 104 12.10 19.30 -14.62
N MET A 105 11.04 19.90 -14.05
CA MET A 105 9.67 19.39 -14.19
C MET A 105 9.27 19.24 -15.66
N LYS A 106 9.72 20.18 -16.52
CA LYS A 106 9.47 20.11 -17.96
C LYS A 106 10.02 18.83 -18.58
N GLU A 107 11.23 18.43 -18.22
CA GLU A 107 11.85 17.21 -18.75
C GLU A 107 11.11 15.96 -18.25
N VAL A 108 10.70 15.95 -16.97
CA VAL A 108 9.90 14.86 -16.39
C VAL A 108 8.58 14.69 -17.15
N ASP A 109 7.85 15.78 -17.39
CA ASP A 109 6.57 15.74 -18.11
C ASP A 109 6.74 15.30 -19.56
N GLU A 110 7.79 15.79 -20.24
CA GLU A 110 8.12 15.37 -21.61
C GLU A 110 8.43 13.87 -21.68
N GLN A 111 9.22 13.33 -20.74
CA GLN A 111 9.53 11.89 -20.72
C GLN A 111 8.30 11.05 -20.39
N MET A 112 7.46 11.48 -19.46
CA MET A 112 6.27 10.73 -19.08
C MET A 112 5.22 10.73 -20.21
N SER A 113 5.08 11.83 -20.94
CA SER A 113 4.28 11.89 -22.16
C SER A 113 4.85 10.98 -23.26
N ASN A 114 6.18 10.99 -23.46
CA ASN A 114 6.84 10.14 -24.44
C ASN A 114 6.64 8.64 -24.15
N ILE A 115 6.68 8.22 -22.89
CA ILE A 115 6.44 6.84 -22.47
C ILE A 115 5.00 6.43 -22.75
N GLN A 116 4.02 7.27 -22.38
CA GLN A 116 2.60 7.02 -22.64
C GLN A 116 2.32 6.92 -24.14
N ASN A 117 2.85 7.85 -24.94
CA ASN A 117 2.63 7.86 -26.39
C ASN A 117 3.27 6.65 -27.10
N LYS A 118 4.46 6.23 -26.67
CA LYS A 118 5.15 5.06 -27.26
C LYS A 118 4.49 3.73 -26.89
N ASN A 119 3.86 3.67 -25.73
CA ASN A 119 3.34 2.44 -25.13
C ASN A 119 1.83 2.54 -24.88
N SER A 120 1.11 3.31 -25.71
CA SER A 120 -0.29 3.67 -25.46
C SER A 120 -1.19 2.45 -25.28
N SER A 121 -0.89 1.35 -25.98
CA SER A 121 -1.60 0.08 -25.86
C SER A 121 -1.51 -0.61 -24.49
N TYR A 122 -0.54 -0.23 -23.65
CA TYR A 122 -0.41 -0.74 -22.28
C TYR A 122 -1.17 0.11 -21.26
N PHE A 123 -1.67 1.27 -21.68
CA PHE A 123 -2.47 2.15 -20.85
C PHE A 123 -3.93 2.01 -21.27
N VAL A 124 -4.78 1.94 -20.26
CA VAL A 124 -6.20 1.77 -20.45
C VAL A 124 -6.80 3.04 -21.05
N GLU A 125 -7.52 2.93 -22.17
CA GLU A 125 -8.00 4.08 -22.95
C GLU A 125 -9.24 4.76 -22.33
N TRP A 126 -10.08 4.00 -21.62
CA TRP A 126 -11.31 4.52 -21.00
C TRP A 126 -11.04 5.39 -19.76
N ILE A 127 -9.82 5.39 -19.21
CA ILE A 127 -9.42 6.36 -18.18
C ILE A 127 -8.52 7.43 -18.77
N PRO A 128 -9.03 8.65 -19.00
CA PRO A 128 -8.20 9.75 -19.46
C PRO A 128 -7.23 10.19 -18.35
N ASN A 129 -5.98 10.47 -18.72
CA ASN A 129 -4.94 11.00 -17.83
C ASN A 129 -4.68 10.14 -16.58
N ASN A 130 -4.59 8.83 -16.79
CA ASN A 130 -4.32 7.78 -15.80
C ASN A 130 -2.86 7.72 -15.30
N VAL A 131 -2.02 8.71 -15.63
CA VAL A 131 -0.66 8.80 -15.09
C VAL A 131 -0.49 10.13 -14.39
N LYS A 132 -0.14 10.09 -13.11
CA LYS A 132 0.17 11.27 -12.30
C LYS A 132 1.65 11.30 -11.94
N THR A 133 2.26 12.46 -12.12
CA THR A 133 3.66 12.71 -11.80
C THR A 133 3.74 13.63 -10.59
N ALA A 134 4.68 13.36 -9.70
CA ALA A 134 5.04 14.23 -8.59
C ALA A 134 6.55 14.38 -8.55
N VAL A 135 7.04 15.59 -8.27
CA VAL A 135 8.47 15.88 -8.12
C VAL A 135 8.70 16.44 -6.72
N CYS A 136 9.66 15.85 -6.01
CA CYS A 136 10.11 16.29 -4.70
C CYS A 136 11.58 16.68 -4.79
N ASP A 137 11.92 17.90 -4.36
CA ASP A 137 13.29 18.42 -4.46
C ASP A 137 14.28 17.72 -3.51
N ILE A 138 13.77 17.10 -2.44
CA ILE A 138 14.57 16.39 -1.43
C ILE A 138 14.91 14.99 -1.93
N SER A 139 16.20 14.79 -2.24
CA SER A 139 16.74 13.50 -2.67
C SER A 139 16.80 12.50 -1.51
N PRO A 140 16.61 11.20 -1.75
CA PRO A 140 16.79 10.19 -0.71
C PRO A 140 18.27 10.01 -0.35
N ARG A 141 18.53 9.43 0.83
CA ARG A 141 19.89 9.25 1.35
C ARG A 141 20.78 8.47 0.36
N GLY A 142 21.95 9.03 0.06
CA GLY A 142 22.98 8.37 -0.75
C GLY A 142 22.78 8.44 -2.26
N LEU A 143 21.69 9.03 -2.74
CA LEU A 143 21.40 9.19 -4.17
C LEU A 143 21.12 10.66 -4.49
N LYS A 144 21.50 11.09 -5.69
CA LYS A 144 21.20 12.46 -6.18
C LYS A 144 19.85 12.55 -6.88
N MET A 145 19.38 11.43 -7.44
CA MET A 145 18.10 11.32 -8.13
C MET A 145 17.54 9.92 -7.92
N ALA A 146 16.23 9.83 -7.72
CA ALA A 146 15.51 8.57 -7.64
C ALA A 146 14.09 8.73 -8.20
N ALA A 147 13.49 7.64 -8.63
CA ALA A 147 12.08 7.60 -9.02
C ALA A 147 11.41 6.39 -8.38
N THR A 148 10.20 6.59 -7.86
CA THR A 148 9.35 5.54 -7.29
C THR A 148 8.07 5.47 -8.10
N PHE A 149 7.73 4.26 -8.54
CA PHE A 149 6.57 4.01 -9.38
C PHE A 149 5.55 3.17 -8.61
N ILE A 150 4.30 3.64 -8.61
CA ILE A 150 3.15 2.95 -8.02
C ILE A 150 2.21 2.66 -9.18
N GLY A 151 2.24 1.41 -9.64
CA GLY A 151 1.39 0.96 -10.75
C GLY A 151 0.26 0.08 -10.22
N ASN A 152 -0.97 0.47 -10.52
CA ASN A 152 -2.11 -0.43 -10.47
C ASN A 152 -2.20 -1.13 -11.84
N ASN A 153 -1.74 -2.37 -11.93
CA ASN A 153 -1.60 -3.10 -13.19
C ASN A 153 -2.27 -4.47 -13.07
N THR A 154 -3.09 -4.83 -14.06
CA THR A 154 -3.77 -6.14 -14.15
C THR A 154 -2.81 -7.31 -14.10
N ALA A 155 -1.54 -7.13 -14.50
CA ALA A 155 -0.47 -8.14 -14.38
C ALA A 155 -0.25 -8.64 -12.94
N ILE A 156 -0.72 -7.94 -11.92
CA ILE A 156 -0.71 -8.42 -10.53
C ILE A 156 -1.41 -9.77 -10.37
N GLN A 157 -2.35 -10.10 -11.27
CA GLN A 157 -3.04 -11.38 -11.32
C GLN A 157 -2.07 -12.59 -11.42
N GLU A 158 -0.88 -12.43 -12.00
CA GLU A 158 0.11 -13.52 -12.08
C GLU A 158 0.61 -13.95 -10.70
N ILE A 159 0.73 -13.00 -9.76
CA ILE A 159 1.12 -13.29 -8.37
C ILE A 159 0.02 -14.11 -7.70
N PHE A 160 -1.24 -13.71 -7.88
CA PHE A 160 -2.40 -14.42 -7.35
C PHE A 160 -2.55 -15.82 -7.97
N LYS A 161 -2.40 -15.96 -9.30
CA LYS A 161 -2.38 -17.26 -10.00
C LYS A 161 -1.29 -18.19 -9.46
N ARG A 162 -0.10 -17.67 -9.15
CA ARG A 162 0.99 -18.46 -8.57
C ARG A 162 0.66 -18.96 -7.16
N ILE A 163 0.08 -18.09 -6.31
CA ILE A 163 -0.32 -18.46 -4.95
C ILE A 163 -1.47 -19.48 -4.99
N SER A 164 -2.49 -19.22 -5.82
CA SER A 164 -3.63 -20.12 -6.05
C SER A 164 -3.15 -21.50 -6.50
N GLY A 165 -2.27 -21.59 -7.49
CA GLY A 165 -1.74 -22.87 -7.96
C GLY A 165 -1.00 -23.68 -6.88
N GLN A 166 -0.24 -23.02 -5.99
CA GLN A 166 0.41 -23.67 -4.86
C GLN A 166 -0.60 -24.11 -3.79
N PHE A 167 -1.57 -23.25 -3.48
CA PHE A 167 -2.65 -23.53 -2.55
C PHE A 167 -3.47 -24.73 -3.01
N THR A 168 -3.98 -24.72 -4.24
CA THR A 168 -4.78 -25.81 -4.83
C THR A 168 -4.01 -27.13 -4.81
N ALA A 169 -2.70 -27.12 -5.11
CA ALA A 169 -1.89 -28.33 -5.10
C ALA A 169 -1.77 -28.97 -3.69
N MET A 170 -1.72 -28.14 -2.64
CA MET A 170 -1.69 -28.58 -1.25
C MET A 170 -3.09 -28.99 -0.75
N PHE A 171 -4.09 -28.16 -1.05
CA PHE A 171 -5.47 -28.35 -0.60
C PHE A 171 -6.12 -29.60 -1.21
N ARG A 172 -5.87 -29.89 -2.50
CA ARG A 172 -6.32 -31.15 -3.14
C ARG A 172 -5.81 -32.42 -2.44
N ARG A 173 -4.66 -32.34 -1.77
CA ARG A 173 -4.08 -33.45 -1.00
C ARG A 173 -4.48 -33.42 0.47
N LYS A 174 -5.30 -32.44 0.88
CA LYS A 174 -5.64 -32.12 2.28
C LYS A 174 -4.41 -32.07 3.19
N ALA A 175 -3.27 -31.65 2.64
CA ALA A 175 -2.01 -31.60 3.38
C ALA A 175 -2.09 -30.51 4.46
N PHE A 176 -1.75 -30.87 5.71
CA PHE A 176 -1.78 -29.97 6.88
C PHE A 176 -3.14 -29.37 7.24
N LEU A 177 -4.24 -29.75 6.57
CA LEU A 177 -5.57 -29.18 6.80
C LEU A 177 -6.02 -29.31 8.27
N HIS A 178 -5.69 -30.44 8.91
CA HIS A 178 -6.01 -30.70 10.32
C HIS A 178 -5.44 -29.68 11.32
N TRP A 179 -4.38 -28.95 10.98
CA TRP A 179 -3.86 -27.89 11.85
C TRP A 179 -4.80 -26.69 11.91
N TYR A 180 -5.54 -26.44 10.83
CA TYR A 180 -6.48 -25.33 10.76
C TYR A 180 -7.84 -25.74 11.32
N THR A 181 -8.34 -26.91 10.93
CA THR A 181 -9.62 -27.41 11.47
C THR A 181 -9.54 -27.75 12.95
N GLY A 182 -8.34 -28.07 13.46
CA GLY A 182 -8.09 -28.26 14.89
C GLY A 182 -8.22 -26.99 15.72
N GLU A 183 -7.99 -25.81 15.12
CA GLU A 183 -8.15 -24.50 15.75
C GLU A 183 -9.57 -23.92 15.58
N GLY A 184 -10.47 -24.67 14.93
CA GLY A 184 -11.89 -24.32 14.79
C GLY A 184 -12.30 -23.80 13.41
N MET A 185 -11.42 -23.80 12.41
CA MET A 185 -11.78 -23.47 11.02
C MET A 185 -12.57 -24.61 10.34
N ASP A 186 -13.42 -24.25 9.38
CA ASP A 186 -14.12 -25.23 8.53
C ASP A 186 -13.35 -25.40 7.21
N GLU A 187 -13.37 -26.62 6.63
CA GLU A 187 -12.86 -26.87 5.27
C GLU A 187 -13.62 -26.03 4.23
N MET A 188 -14.87 -25.64 4.50
CA MET A 188 -15.63 -24.72 3.65
C MET A 188 -14.96 -23.34 3.53
N GLU A 189 -14.35 -22.82 4.61
CA GLU A 189 -13.65 -21.52 4.58
C GLU A 189 -12.44 -21.53 3.61
N PHE A 190 -11.79 -22.68 3.43
CA PHE A 190 -10.71 -22.85 2.45
C PHE A 190 -11.23 -22.80 1.01
N THR A 191 -12.41 -23.38 0.79
CA THR A 191 -13.05 -23.39 -0.53
C THR A 191 -13.54 -21.99 -0.90
N GLU A 192 -14.11 -21.26 0.07
CA GLU A 192 -14.51 -19.86 -0.11
C GLU A 192 -13.31 -18.97 -0.42
N ALA A 193 -12.20 -19.10 0.33
CA ALA A 193 -10.99 -18.34 0.06
C ALA A 193 -10.37 -18.65 -1.32
N GLU A 194 -10.41 -19.91 -1.76
CA GLU A 194 -9.98 -20.30 -3.11
C GLU A 194 -10.87 -19.68 -4.18
N SER A 195 -12.20 -19.70 -3.98
CA SER A 195 -13.16 -19.06 -4.90
C SER A 195 -12.89 -17.57 -5.02
N ASN A 196 -12.85 -16.84 -3.89
CA ASN A 196 -12.65 -15.39 -3.89
C ASN A 196 -11.34 -14.98 -4.57
N MET A 197 -10.27 -15.78 -4.42
CA MET A 197 -9.00 -15.53 -5.10
C MET A 197 -9.12 -15.73 -6.62
N ASN A 198 -9.87 -16.73 -7.06
CA ASN A 198 -10.09 -16.98 -8.49
C ASN A 198 -11.04 -15.95 -9.10
N ASP A 199 -12.02 -15.47 -8.34
CA ASP A 199 -12.93 -14.40 -8.75
C ASP A 199 -12.15 -13.10 -8.97
N LEU A 200 -11.28 -12.71 -8.02
CA LEU A 200 -10.38 -11.55 -8.17
C LEU A 200 -9.48 -11.65 -9.41
N VAL A 201 -8.93 -12.85 -9.69
CA VAL A 201 -8.13 -13.08 -10.91
C VAL A 201 -8.98 -12.92 -12.16
N SER A 202 -10.24 -13.36 -12.12
CA SER A 202 -11.18 -13.25 -13.24
C SER A 202 -11.57 -11.79 -13.49
N GLU A 203 -11.79 -11.01 -12.44
CA GLU A 203 -12.02 -9.55 -12.53
C GLU A 203 -10.84 -8.85 -13.23
N TYR A 204 -9.59 -9.12 -12.81
CA TYR A 204 -8.42 -8.52 -13.46
C TYR A 204 -8.28 -8.94 -14.94
N GLN A 205 -8.66 -10.17 -15.28
CA GLN A 205 -8.64 -10.65 -16.67
C GLN A 205 -9.71 -9.91 -17.51
N GLN A 206 -10.91 -9.73 -16.95
CA GLN A 206 -11.99 -9.00 -17.60
C GLN A 206 -11.60 -7.55 -17.91
N TYR A 207 -11.02 -6.82 -16.95
CA TYR A 207 -10.54 -5.46 -17.19
C TYR A 207 -9.36 -5.38 -18.17
N GLN A 208 -8.58 -6.44 -18.31
CA GLN A 208 -7.48 -6.50 -19.28
C GLN A 208 -7.99 -6.69 -20.71
N GLU A 209 -9.12 -7.37 -20.88
CA GLU A 209 -9.74 -7.65 -22.18
C GLU A 209 -10.79 -6.60 -22.56
N ALA A 210 -11.25 -5.80 -21.59
CA ALA A 210 -12.26 -4.75 -21.78
C ALA A 210 -11.79 -3.68 -22.78
N SER A 211 -12.67 -3.37 -23.73
CA SER A 211 -12.52 -2.28 -24.68
C SER A 211 -13.46 -1.12 -24.35
N VAL A 212 -13.21 0.06 -24.95
CA VAL A 212 -14.04 1.26 -24.76
C VAL A 212 -15.51 1.03 -25.14
N ASP A 213 -15.79 0.06 -26.01
CA ASP A 213 -17.15 -0.27 -26.45
C ASP A 213 -17.93 -1.16 -25.45
N ASP A 214 -17.26 -1.71 -24.43
CA ASP A 214 -17.87 -2.62 -23.45
C ASP A 214 -18.44 -1.90 -22.22
N GLU A 215 -18.22 -0.58 -22.05
CA GLU A 215 -18.67 0.23 -20.88
C GLU A 215 -20.18 0.17 -20.58
N GLY A 216 -21.02 -0.22 -21.55
CA GLY A 216 -22.47 -0.25 -21.38
C GLY A 216 -23.03 -1.37 -20.48
N ASP A 217 -22.23 -2.39 -20.16
CA ASP A 217 -22.70 -3.61 -19.46
C ASP A 217 -22.18 -3.74 -18.01
N PHE A 218 -21.43 -2.76 -17.48
CA PHE A 218 -20.74 -2.88 -16.18
C PHE A 218 -21.37 -2.09 -15.01
N GLU A 219 -22.46 -1.35 -15.24
CA GLU A 219 -23.08 -0.46 -14.23
C GLU A 219 -24.25 -1.05 -13.41
N GLU A 220 -24.50 -2.36 -13.40
CA GLU A 220 -25.60 -2.94 -12.59
C GLU A 220 -25.16 -4.04 -11.61
N GLU A 221 -24.45 -3.66 -10.54
CA GLU A 221 -24.63 -4.28 -9.22
C GLU A 221 -24.62 -3.19 -8.13
N GLU A 222 -25.62 -2.29 -8.15
CA GLU A 222 -25.98 -1.54 -6.95
C GLU A 222 -26.51 -2.52 -5.89
N VAL A 223 -25.78 -2.64 -4.79
CA VAL A 223 -26.22 -3.34 -3.57
C VAL A 223 -27.53 -2.69 -3.10
N VAL A 224 -28.64 -3.39 -3.30
CA VAL A 224 -29.95 -2.99 -2.77
C VAL A 224 -29.88 -3.03 -1.24
N ASP A 225 -29.82 -1.86 -0.62
CA ASP A 225 -29.91 -1.69 0.82
C ASP A 225 -31.35 -1.97 1.26
N GLU A 226 -31.65 -3.23 1.62
CA GLU A 226 -32.92 -3.59 2.26
C GLU A 226 -32.92 -3.07 3.71
N GLY A 227 -33.42 -1.84 3.88
CA GLY A 227 -33.72 -1.29 5.19
C GLY A 227 -34.85 -2.06 5.89
N VAL A 228 -34.57 -2.54 7.11
CA VAL A 228 -35.55 -2.81 8.17
C VAL A 228 -35.07 -2.21 9.48
#